data_AF-A0A5S5C1H4-F1
#
_entry.id   AF-A0A5S5C1H4-F1
#
_cell.length_a   1.000
_cell.length_b   1.000
_cell.length_c   1.000
_cell.angle_alpha   90.00
_cell.angle_beta   90.00
_cell.angle_gamma   90.00
#
_symmetry.space_group_name_H-M   'P 1'
#
loop_
_entity.id
_entity.type
_entity.pdbx_description
1 polymer ?
#
loop_
_entity_poly.entity_id
_entity_poly.type
_entity_poly.pdbx_seq_one_letter_code
_entity_poly.pdbx_strand_id
1 'polypeptide(L)'
;MTSIAGIKAGQYGGQGSWRSAVYGRFGSWMCEENAAGRLYIEEGGTLLLYYGNDKTELIDQIEKEWIYNGQTVSGRPSAHTPFKLTVRKSNPAIGGLLASGITVTIDGKKKVTDAKGVTAWNGLAPGVHVVTMTGYRNGTVPAAAKRLYYLTVSAPERASFQDRAQVADWATDGMSNALWHGLIQGVSAQSSILAPKKRWRAQNSR
;
A
#
# COMPACT_ATOMS: atom_id res chain seq x y z
N MET A 1 20.57 -15.80 -14.21
CA MET A 1 20.59 -14.38 -14.61
C MET A 1 21.81 -13.71 -13.99
N THR A 2 22.69 -13.08 -14.78
CA THR A 2 24.02 -12.61 -14.30
C THR A 2 24.10 -11.10 -14.05
N SER A 3 23.21 -10.30 -14.67
CA SER A 3 23.10 -8.87 -14.42
C SER A 3 21.76 -8.31 -14.89
N ILE A 4 21.27 -7.23 -14.25
CA ILE A 4 20.15 -6.41 -14.71
C ILE A 4 20.50 -4.95 -14.42
N ALA A 5 20.21 -4.04 -15.37
CA ALA A 5 20.45 -2.61 -15.21
C ALA A 5 21.86 -2.24 -14.71
N GLY A 6 22.88 -2.96 -15.17
CA GLY A 6 24.29 -2.72 -14.80
C GLY A 6 24.71 -3.26 -13.43
N ILE A 7 23.80 -3.83 -12.63
CA ILE A 7 24.15 -4.50 -11.37
C ILE A 7 24.44 -5.98 -11.66
N LYS A 8 25.69 -6.40 -11.47
CA LYS A 8 26.15 -7.78 -11.66
C LYS A 8 25.94 -8.60 -10.40
N ALA A 9 25.74 -9.92 -10.55
CA ALA A 9 25.85 -10.84 -9.42
C ALA A 9 27.24 -10.71 -8.76
N GLY A 10 27.29 -10.76 -7.44
CA GLY A 10 28.48 -10.60 -6.62
C GLY A 10 28.95 -9.16 -6.43
N GLN A 11 28.34 -8.17 -7.09
CA GLN A 11 28.83 -6.77 -7.10
C GLN A 11 28.93 -6.14 -5.71
N TYR A 12 28.02 -6.50 -4.80
CA TYR A 12 27.97 -5.94 -3.45
C TYR A 12 28.38 -6.98 -2.40
N GLY A 13 29.69 -7.13 -2.19
CA GLY A 13 30.26 -8.02 -1.17
C GLY A 13 30.30 -9.51 -1.53
N GLY A 14 30.27 -9.86 -2.82
CA GLY A 14 30.49 -11.23 -3.33
C GLY A 14 29.34 -12.24 -3.11
N GLN A 15 28.41 -11.95 -2.20
CA GLN A 15 27.33 -12.89 -1.82
C GLN A 15 25.95 -12.51 -2.38
N GLY A 16 25.81 -11.35 -3.04
CA GLY A 16 24.55 -10.92 -3.63
C GLY A 16 24.33 -11.53 -5.02
N SER A 17 23.09 -11.87 -5.34
CA SER A 17 22.69 -12.35 -6.67
C SER A 17 21.33 -11.78 -7.06
N TRP A 18 20.98 -11.91 -8.34
CA TRP A 18 19.62 -11.69 -8.80
C TRP A 18 18.77 -12.91 -8.45
N ARG A 19 17.71 -12.69 -7.69
CA ARG A 19 16.77 -13.69 -7.19
C ARG A 19 15.38 -13.41 -7.75
N SER A 20 14.52 -14.41 -7.69
CA SER A 20 13.11 -14.27 -8.05
C SER A 20 12.19 -14.79 -6.95
N ALA A 21 10.99 -14.20 -6.88
CA ALA A 21 9.90 -14.68 -6.06
C ALA A 21 8.57 -14.43 -6.76
N VAL A 22 7.58 -15.28 -6.53
CA VAL A 22 6.24 -15.15 -7.09
C VAL A 22 5.25 -14.88 -5.97
N TYR A 23 4.42 -13.85 -6.14
CA TYR A 23 3.27 -13.61 -5.30
C TYR A 23 2.07 -14.34 -5.87
N GLY A 24 1.62 -15.39 -5.18
CA GLY A 24 0.52 -16.25 -5.60
C GLY A 24 -0.83 -15.87 -5.00
N ARG A 25 -1.89 -16.56 -5.45
CA ARG A 25 -3.28 -16.32 -5.01
C ARG A 25 -3.50 -16.47 -3.50
N PHE A 26 -2.67 -17.26 -2.82
CA PHE A 26 -2.77 -17.50 -1.37
C PHE A 26 -2.13 -16.39 -0.52
N GLY A 27 -1.69 -15.29 -1.14
CA GLY A 27 -1.36 -14.05 -0.44
C GLY A 27 0.01 -14.02 0.23
N SER A 28 0.97 -14.83 -0.24
CA SER A 28 2.35 -14.86 0.26
C SER A 28 3.37 -14.96 -0.88
N TRP A 29 4.61 -14.56 -0.60
CA TRP A 29 5.70 -14.76 -1.56
C TRP A 29 6.22 -16.20 -1.51
N MET A 30 6.29 -16.82 -2.68
CA MET A 30 6.99 -18.06 -2.94
C MET A 30 8.36 -17.76 -3.53
N CYS A 31 9.42 -18.02 -2.78
CA CYS A 31 10.79 -17.90 -3.24
C CYS A 31 11.26 -19.23 -3.87
N GLU A 32 12.23 -19.17 -4.80
CA GLU A 32 12.78 -20.35 -5.47
C GLU A 32 13.30 -21.39 -4.46
N GLU A 33 14.00 -20.93 -3.43
CA GLU A 33 14.59 -21.77 -2.37
C GLU A 33 13.53 -22.52 -1.53
N ASN A 34 12.29 -22.05 -1.53
CA ASN A 34 11.19 -22.61 -0.74
C ASN A 34 10.22 -23.42 -1.61
N ALA A 35 10.42 -23.43 -2.93
CA ALA A 35 9.55 -24.16 -3.84
C ALA A 35 9.97 -25.63 -3.91
N ALA A 36 9.03 -26.55 -3.66
CA ALA A 36 9.25 -27.99 -3.85
C ALA A 36 9.48 -28.38 -5.34
N GLY A 37 9.37 -27.43 -6.26
CA GLY A 37 9.52 -27.61 -7.70
C GLY A 37 9.66 -26.26 -8.41
N ARG A 38 9.33 -26.20 -9.70
CA ARG A 38 9.35 -24.95 -10.46
C ARG A 38 8.37 -23.94 -9.87
N LEU A 39 8.77 -22.66 -9.85
CA LEU A 39 7.83 -21.57 -9.58
C LEU A 39 6.87 -21.43 -10.77
N TYR A 40 5.57 -21.38 -10.48
CA TYR A 40 4.54 -21.08 -11.46
C TYR A 40 3.91 -19.73 -11.11
N ILE A 41 3.72 -18.89 -12.14
CA ILE A 41 2.99 -17.65 -12.01
C ILE A 41 1.56 -17.94 -12.46
N GLU A 42 0.62 -17.83 -11.53
CA GLU A 42 -0.81 -17.96 -11.80
C GLU A 42 -1.34 -16.69 -12.48
N GLU A 43 -2.54 -16.78 -13.06
CA GLU A 43 -3.23 -15.60 -13.60
C GLU A 43 -3.40 -14.52 -12.51
N GLY A 44 -2.96 -13.30 -12.81
CA GLY A 44 -2.96 -12.19 -11.85
C GLY A 44 -1.83 -12.23 -10.80
N GLY A 45 -0.95 -13.24 -10.85
CA GLY A 45 0.23 -13.32 -10.00
C GLY A 45 1.28 -12.26 -10.33
N THR A 46 2.17 -11.99 -9.38
CA THR A 46 3.27 -11.03 -9.56
C THR A 46 4.63 -11.73 -9.49
N LEU A 47 5.46 -11.56 -10.51
CA LEU A 47 6.88 -11.91 -10.45
C LEU A 47 7.69 -10.74 -9.90
N LEU A 48 8.43 -10.98 -8.83
CA LEU A 48 9.43 -10.06 -8.31
C LEU A 48 10.83 -10.55 -8.69
N LEU A 49 11.57 -9.70 -9.40
CA LEU A 49 13.01 -9.85 -9.58
C LEU A 49 13.72 -8.85 -8.67
N TYR A 50 14.64 -9.33 -7.85
CA TYR A 50 15.32 -8.48 -6.86
C TYR A 50 16.77 -8.90 -6.68
N TYR A 51 17.62 -7.92 -6.36
CA TYR A 51 19.00 -8.17 -5.97
C TYR A 51 19.09 -8.38 -4.46
N GLY A 52 19.67 -9.49 -4.01
CA GLY A 52 19.73 -9.84 -2.60
C GLY A 52 20.55 -11.10 -2.34
N ASN A 53 20.50 -11.62 -1.11
CA ASN A 53 21.06 -12.91 -0.73
C ASN A 53 20.09 -13.65 0.21
N ASP A 54 20.53 -14.75 0.83
CA ASP A 54 19.71 -15.58 1.73
C ASP A 54 19.27 -14.85 3.01
N LYS A 55 19.80 -13.65 3.26
CA LYS A 55 19.42 -12.77 4.38
C LYS A 55 18.57 -11.59 3.93
N THR A 56 18.32 -11.44 2.63
CA THR A 56 17.43 -10.41 2.09
C THR A 56 15.99 -10.86 2.22
N GLU A 57 15.24 -10.18 3.06
CA GLU A 57 13.85 -10.49 3.36
C GLU A 57 12.90 -9.98 2.26
N LEU A 58 11.72 -10.57 2.15
CA LEU A 58 10.61 -10.02 1.38
C LEU A 58 9.56 -9.43 2.32
N ILE A 59 8.90 -8.35 1.91
CA ILE A 59 7.79 -7.75 2.66
C ILE A 59 6.49 -8.33 2.12
N ASP A 60 5.59 -8.73 3.01
CA ASP A 60 4.33 -9.37 2.63
C ASP A 60 3.12 -8.58 3.16
N GLN A 61 2.74 -8.84 4.40
CA GLN A 61 1.56 -8.27 5.02
C GLN A 61 1.81 -6.84 5.53
N ILE A 62 0.86 -5.95 5.23
CA ILE A 62 0.86 -4.56 5.68
C ILE A 62 -0.49 -4.32 6.35
N GLU A 63 -0.48 -4.31 7.68
CA GLU A 63 -1.67 -4.02 8.49
C GLU A 63 -1.75 -2.52 8.74
N LYS A 64 -2.97 -2.00 8.74
CA LYS A 64 -3.27 -0.59 8.97
C LYS A 64 -4.22 -0.49 10.15
N GLU A 65 -3.87 0.32 11.12
CA GLU A 65 -4.69 0.54 12.31
C GLU A 65 -4.90 2.04 12.53
N TRP A 66 -6.12 2.42 12.89
CA TRP A 66 -6.46 3.81 13.18
C TRP A 66 -7.60 3.86 14.21
N ILE A 67 -7.88 5.03 14.76
CA ILE A 67 -8.95 5.20 15.75
C ILE A 67 -10.21 5.70 15.03
N TYR A 68 -11.29 4.92 15.15
CA TYR A 68 -12.62 5.29 14.69
C TYR A 68 -13.59 5.24 15.87
N ASN A 69 -14.31 6.33 16.15
CA ASN A 69 -15.23 6.44 17.29
C ASN A 69 -14.65 5.96 18.63
N GLY A 70 -13.37 6.29 18.88
CA GLY A 70 -12.66 5.91 20.11
C GLY A 70 -12.14 4.47 20.17
N GLN A 71 -12.37 3.66 19.12
CA GLN A 71 -11.92 2.28 19.04
C GLN A 71 -10.82 2.11 18.00
N THR A 72 -9.84 1.25 18.29
CA THR A 72 -8.86 0.82 17.31
C THR A 72 -9.53 -0.10 16.30
N VAL A 73 -9.49 0.30 15.02
CA VAL A 73 -10.02 -0.47 13.91
C VAL A 73 -8.91 -0.74 12.90
N SER A 74 -9.01 -1.88 12.21
CA SER A 74 -8.10 -2.22 11.11
C SER A 74 -8.73 -1.88 9.77
N GLY A 75 -7.89 -1.57 8.77
CA GLY A 75 -8.33 -1.46 7.38
C GLY A 75 -7.98 -0.13 6.74
N ARG A 76 -8.99 0.66 6.34
CA ARG A 76 -8.77 1.90 5.59
C ARG A 76 -8.86 3.10 6.54
N PRO A 77 -7.78 3.89 6.73
CA PRO A 77 -7.84 5.09 7.56
C PRO A 77 -8.64 6.20 6.88
N SER A 78 -9.28 7.05 7.67
CA SER A 78 -9.94 8.27 7.19
C SER A 78 -8.95 9.40 6.95
N ALA A 79 -9.27 10.28 6.00
CA ALA A 79 -8.48 11.47 5.69
C ALA A 79 -8.14 12.26 6.96
N HIS A 80 -6.88 12.70 7.03
CA HIS A 80 -6.33 13.52 8.11
C HIS A 80 -6.42 12.90 9.51
N THR A 81 -6.70 11.60 9.63
CA THR A 81 -6.67 10.88 10.91
C THR A 81 -5.32 10.17 11.09
N PRO A 82 -4.74 10.19 12.30
CA PRO A 82 -3.54 9.40 12.58
C PRO A 82 -3.78 7.91 12.40
N PHE A 83 -2.78 7.22 11.83
CA PHE A 83 -2.82 5.78 11.64
C PHE A 83 -1.43 5.16 11.81
N LYS A 84 -1.39 3.84 11.99
CA LYS A 84 -0.19 3.03 12.07
C LYS A 84 -0.13 2.07 10.88
N LEU A 85 1.07 1.84 10.36
CA LEU A 85 1.36 0.73 9.46
C LEU A 85 2.25 -0.28 10.19
N THR A 86 1.80 -1.53 10.27
CA THR A 86 2.59 -2.65 10.76
C THR A 86 3.04 -3.48 9.56
N VAL A 87 4.36 -3.63 9.40
CA VAL A 87 4.99 -4.29 8.26
C VAL A 87 5.52 -5.66 8.70
N ARG A 88 5.16 -6.71 7.96
CA ARG A 88 5.62 -8.08 8.23
C ARG A 88 6.42 -8.63 7.05
N LYS A 89 7.37 -9.50 7.38
CA LYS A 89 8.19 -10.26 6.44
C LYS A 89 7.41 -11.42 5.86
N SER A 90 7.80 -11.88 4.68
CA SER A 90 7.29 -13.09 4.04
C SER A 90 8.04 -14.31 4.56
N ASN A 91 7.72 -14.80 5.76
CA ASN A 91 8.23 -16.11 6.21
C ASN A 91 7.07 -17.13 6.25
N PRO A 92 7.08 -18.16 5.37
CA PRO A 92 6.02 -19.15 5.26
C PRO A 92 5.98 -20.18 6.40
N ALA A 93 7.01 -20.29 7.26
CA ALA A 93 7.02 -21.26 8.36
C ALA A 93 6.31 -20.78 9.65
N ILE A 94 6.10 -19.47 9.82
CA ILE A 94 5.72 -18.88 11.13
C ILE A 94 4.82 -17.63 11.04
N GLY A 95 4.14 -17.39 9.92
CA GLY A 95 3.08 -16.37 9.86
C GLY A 95 3.57 -14.91 9.94
N GLY A 96 4.72 -14.61 9.33
CA GLY A 96 5.17 -13.23 9.11
C GLY A 96 5.71 -12.53 10.35
N LEU A 97 7.03 -12.59 10.51
CA LEU A 97 7.76 -11.84 11.54
C LEU A 97 7.68 -10.33 11.29
N LEU A 98 7.74 -9.54 12.36
CA LEU A 98 7.75 -8.08 12.27
C LEU A 98 9.00 -7.59 11.52
N ALA A 99 8.81 -6.66 10.58
CA ALA A 99 9.88 -6.14 9.74
C ALA A 99 10.42 -4.84 10.33
N SER A 100 11.38 -4.94 11.25
CA SER A 100 12.11 -3.79 11.82
C SER A 100 13.14 -3.21 10.84
N GLY A 101 13.41 -1.90 10.93
CA GLY A 101 14.46 -1.24 10.15
C GLY A 101 14.11 -0.99 8.68
N ILE A 102 12.85 -1.16 8.29
CA ILE A 102 12.36 -0.92 6.94
C ILE A 102 12.07 0.57 6.77
N THR A 103 12.65 1.18 5.74
CA THR A 103 12.30 2.55 5.37
C THR A 103 10.97 2.54 4.61
N VAL A 104 9.96 3.20 5.17
CA VAL A 104 8.64 3.41 4.59
C VAL A 104 8.55 4.86 4.12
N THR A 105 8.26 5.05 2.82
CA THR A 105 8.11 6.37 2.19
C THR A 105 6.68 6.53 1.68
N ILE A 106 6.02 7.63 2.05
CA ILE A 106 4.69 8.01 1.57
C ILE A 106 4.73 9.50 1.22
N ASP A 107 4.35 9.88 0.00
CA ASP A 107 4.36 11.27 -0.50
C ASP A 107 5.68 12.01 -0.21
N GLY A 108 6.81 11.31 -0.38
CA GLY A 108 8.16 11.84 -0.12
C GLY A 108 8.58 11.86 1.36
N LYS A 109 7.65 11.68 2.31
CA LYS A 109 7.96 11.60 3.75
C LYS A 109 8.45 10.19 4.10
N LYS A 110 9.53 10.11 4.88
CA LYS A 110 10.17 8.85 5.26
C LYS A 110 10.03 8.58 6.76
N LYS A 111 9.77 7.32 7.10
CA LYS A 111 9.85 6.79 8.47
C LYS A 111 10.51 5.42 8.42
N VAL A 112 11.14 5.01 9.52
CA VAL A 112 11.73 3.68 9.66
C VAL A 112 10.86 2.88 10.63
N THR A 113 10.56 1.63 10.29
CA THR A 113 9.81 0.75 11.20
C THR A 113 10.62 0.48 12.46
N ASP A 114 9.94 0.53 13.59
CA ASP A 114 10.52 0.22 14.90
C ASP A 114 10.76 -1.30 15.09
N ALA A 115 11.18 -1.70 16.29
CA ALA A 115 11.38 -3.12 16.64
C ALA A 115 10.12 -3.97 16.49
N LYS A 116 8.93 -3.35 16.50
CA LYS A 116 7.64 -4.00 16.29
C LYS A 116 7.17 -3.92 14.83
N GLY A 117 8.02 -3.46 13.91
CA GLY A 117 7.65 -3.32 12.51
C GLY A 117 6.68 -2.17 12.23
N VAL A 118 6.55 -1.20 13.15
CA VAL A 118 5.51 -0.17 13.10
C VAL A 118 6.06 1.18 12.65
N THR A 119 5.29 1.89 11.83
CA THR A 119 5.42 3.35 11.62
C THR A 119 4.10 4.05 11.93
N ALA A 120 4.14 5.15 12.69
CA ALA A 120 2.97 5.98 12.96
C ALA A 120 2.95 7.19 12.03
N TRP A 121 1.77 7.61 11.55
CA TRP A 121 1.58 8.72 10.62
C TRP A 121 0.49 9.65 11.14
N ASN A 122 0.63 10.97 10.89
CA ASN A 122 -0.31 11.99 11.38
C ASN A 122 -1.58 12.10 10.52
N GLY A 123 -1.78 11.18 9.57
CA GLY A 123 -2.82 11.24 8.55
C GLY A 123 -2.32 11.74 7.20
N LEU A 124 -3.15 11.48 6.18
CA LEU A 124 -2.91 11.82 4.77
C LEU A 124 -4.18 12.47 4.19
N ALA A 125 -4.03 13.13 3.04
CA ALA A 125 -5.19 13.54 2.25
C ALA A 125 -6.00 12.29 1.80
N PRO A 126 -7.28 12.43 1.41
CA PRO A 126 -7.99 11.32 0.80
C PRO A 126 -7.37 10.96 -0.56
N GLY A 127 -7.41 9.67 -0.91
CA GLY A 127 -6.89 9.20 -2.19
C GLY A 127 -6.14 7.88 -2.10
N VAL A 128 -5.39 7.57 -3.16
CA VAL A 128 -4.50 6.41 -3.24
C VAL A 128 -3.06 6.90 -3.21
N HIS A 129 -2.34 6.50 -2.17
CA HIS A 129 -0.94 6.86 -1.95
C HIS A 129 -0.03 5.67 -2.25
N VAL A 130 1.02 5.91 -3.03
CA VAL A 130 2.06 4.91 -3.28
C VAL A 130 3.00 4.88 -2.09
N VAL A 131 2.95 3.80 -1.32
CA VAL A 131 3.87 3.51 -0.23
C VAL A 131 5.05 2.72 -0.80
N THR A 132 6.25 3.27 -0.67
CA THR A 132 7.49 2.57 -1.00
C THR A 132 8.14 2.05 0.27
N MET A 133 8.35 0.74 0.36
CA MET A 133 9.06 0.10 1.46
C MET A 133 10.37 -0.48 0.96
N THR A 134 11.47 -0.24 1.67
CA THR A 134 12.79 -0.76 1.28
C THR A 134 13.69 -0.98 2.48
N GLY A 135 14.48 -2.06 2.44
CA GLY A 135 15.62 -2.27 3.33
C GLY A 135 16.94 -1.88 2.66
N TYR A 136 16.96 -0.87 1.79
CA TYR A 136 18.17 -0.42 1.09
C TYR A 136 19.30 -0.12 2.07
N ARG A 137 20.51 -0.57 1.71
CA ARG A 137 21.76 -0.29 2.42
C ARG A 137 22.81 0.09 1.39
N ASN A 138 23.61 1.11 1.69
CA ASN A 138 24.65 1.55 0.77
C ASN A 138 25.77 0.49 0.67
N GLY A 139 26.24 0.20 -0.55
CA GLY A 139 27.40 -0.68 -0.80
C GLY A 139 27.23 -2.15 -0.43
N THR A 140 26.02 -2.60 -0.08
CA THR A 140 25.75 -3.98 0.32
C THR A 140 24.37 -4.44 -0.15
N VAL A 141 24.09 -5.74 -0.06
CA VAL A 141 22.76 -6.28 -0.36
C VAL A 141 21.68 -5.63 0.53
N PRO A 142 20.46 -5.39 0.03
CA PRO A 142 19.40 -4.83 0.87
C PRO A 142 19.01 -5.81 1.98
N ALA A 143 18.59 -5.27 3.13
CA ALA A 143 18.01 -6.07 4.21
C ALA A 143 16.62 -6.61 3.83
N ALA A 144 15.88 -5.88 2.99
CA ALA A 144 14.63 -6.34 2.40
C ALA A 144 14.47 -5.79 0.97
N ALA A 145 13.91 -6.61 0.09
CA ALA A 145 13.58 -6.20 -1.27
C ALA A 145 12.56 -5.04 -1.27
N LYS A 146 12.64 -4.17 -2.28
CA LYS A 146 11.70 -3.06 -2.42
C LYS A 146 10.29 -3.60 -2.67
N ARG A 147 9.30 -3.08 -1.93
CA ARG A 147 7.87 -3.33 -2.16
C ARG A 147 7.15 -2.01 -2.39
N LEU A 148 6.26 -2.01 -3.37
CA LEU A 148 5.26 -0.95 -3.55
C LEU A 148 3.93 -1.44 -2.97
N TYR A 149 3.26 -0.56 -2.24
CA TYR A 149 1.94 -0.81 -1.66
C TYR A 149 1.04 0.39 -1.92
N TYR A 150 -0.19 0.16 -2.37
CA TYR A 150 -1.16 1.22 -2.63
C TYR A 150 -2.05 1.40 -1.41
N LEU A 151 -1.78 2.44 -0.63
CA LEU A 151 -2.57 2.80 0.55
C LEU A 151 -3.74 3.69 0.13
N THR A 152 -4.95 3.14 0.20
CA THR A 152 -6.17 3.95 0.08
C THR A 152 -6.46 4.65 1.40
N VAL A 153 -6.87 5.92 1.34
CA VAL A 153 -7.32 6.74 2.46
C VAL A 153 -8.71 7.28 2.11
N SER A 154 -9.70 7.02 2.98
CA SER A 154 -11.08 7.42 2.73
C SER A 154 -11.23 8.94 2.77
N ALA A 155 -12.09 9.49 1.92
CA ALA A 155 -12.61 10.84 2.11
C ALA A 155 -13.57 10.89 3.32
N PRO A 156 -13.91 12.11 3.81
CA PRO A 156 -15.00 12.25 4.77
C PRO A 156 -16.27 11.54 4.28
N GLU A 157 -17.08 11.04 5.20
CA GLU A 157 -18.34 10.38 4.84
C GLU A 157 -19.31 11.38 4.21
N ARG A 158 -20.17 10.92 3.31
CA ARG A 158 -21.18 11.79 2.67
C ARG A 158 -21.99 12.60 3.69
N ALA A 159 -22.28 12.02 4.86
CA ALA A 159 -23.02 12.66 5.93
C ALA A 159 -22.35 13.95 6.46
N SER A 160 -21.03 14.08 6.35
CA SER A 160 -20.29 15.26 6.79
C SER A 160 -20.34 16.43 5.79
N PHE A 161 -20.87 16.23 4.58
CA PHE A 161 -20.95 17.28 3.58
C PHE A 161 -22.20 18.15 3.77
N GLN A 162 -22.03 19.46 3.64
CA GLN A 162 -23.10 20.44 3.88
C GLN A 162 -24.20 20.34 2.83
N ASP A 163 -23.82 20.10 1.59
CA ASP A 163 -24.69 20.02 0.41
C ASP A 163 -25.09 18.58 0.05
N ARG A 164 -24.91 17.63 0.97
CA ARG A 164 -25.26 16.20 0.77
C ARG A 164 -26.71 15.97 0.32
N ALA A 165 -27.64 16.86 0.67
CA ALA A 165 -29.05 16.80 0.27
C ALA A 165 -29.28 17.22 -1.18
N GLN A 166 -28.28 17.81 -1.86
CA GLN A 166 -28.33 18.17 -3.28
C GLN A 166 -27.92 17.01 -4.20
N VAL A 167 -27.44 15.92 -3.62
CA VAL A 167 -27.09 14.69 -4.34
C VAL A 167 -28.39 13.99 -4.70
N ALA A 168 -28.56 13.62 -5.97
CA ALA A 168 -29.74 12.87 -6.39
C ALA A 168 -29.77 11.49 -5.73
N ASP A 169 -30.97 11.01 -5.37
CA ASP A 169 -31.14 9.76 -4.62
C ASP A 169 -30.42 8.58 -5.29
N TRP A 170 -30.54 8.45 -6.62
CA TRP A 170 -29.90 7.39 -7.41
C TRP A 170 -28.36 7.38 -7.31
N ALA A 171 -27.73 8.52 -6.99
CA ALA A 171 -26.27 8.66 -6.92
C ALA A 171 -25.71 8.49 -5.50
N THR A 172 -26.58 8.38 -4.48
CA THR A 172 -26.19 8.38 -3.07
C THR A 172 -25.22 7.24 -2.72
N ASP A 173 -25.54 6.02 -3.15
CA ASP A 173 -24.74 4.83 -2.81
C ASP A 173 -23.41 4.83 -3.55
N GLY A 174 -23.44 5.09 -4.86
CA GLY A 174 -22.22 5.18 -5.68
C GLY A 174 -21.26 6.25 -5.16
N MET A 175 -21.78 7.39 -4.75
CA MET A 175 -20.96 8.48 -4.22
C MET A 175 -20.42 8.17 -2.82
N SER A 176 -21.22 7.56 -1.94
CA SER A 176 -20.75 7.11 -0.62
C SER A 176 -19.64 6.07 -0.77
N ASN A 177 -19.79 5.13 -1.72
CA ASN A 177 -18.75 4.15 -2.04
C ASN A 177 -17.49 4.81 -2.60
N ALA A 178 -17.64 5.78 -3.52
CA ALA A 178 -16.51 6.51 -4.08
C ALA A 178 -15.74 7.31 -3.02
N LEU A 179 -16.43 7.98 -2.08
CA LEU A 179 -15.82 8.65 -0.93
C LEU A 179 -15.08 7.65 -0.03
N TRP A 180 -15.71 6.51 0.28
CA TRP A 180 -15.12 5.45 1.10
C TRP A 180 -13.88 4.81 0.47
N HIS A 181 -13.79 4.76 -0.86
CA HIS A 181 -12.60 4.33 -1.58
C HIS A 181 -11.61 5.47 -1.86
N GLY A 182 -11.88 6.71 -1.40
CA GLY A 182 -11.03 7.86 -1.67
C GLY A 182 -10.94 8.23 -3.17
N LEU A 183 -11.88 7.76 -3.99
CA LEU A 183 -11.92 8.02 -5.44
C LEU A 183 -12.39 9.45 -5.74
N ILE A 184 -13.14 10.04 -4.81
CA ILE A 184 -13.58 11.44 -4.85
C ILE A 184 -13.40 12.05 -3.45
N GLN A 185 -13.29 13.39 -3.40
CA GLN A 185 -13.11 14.14 -2.15
C GLN A 185 -14.04 15.37 -2.02
N GLY A 186 -14.96 15.56 -2.97
CA GLY A 186 -15.68 16.82 -3.15
C GLY A 186 -14.81 17.90 -3.79
N VAL A 187 -15.25 19.17 -3.71
CA VAL A 187 -14.51 20.33 -4.23
C VAL A 187 -13.22 20.55 -3.42
N SER A 188 -13.27 20.30 -2.11
CA SER A 188 -12.09 20.04 -1.29
C SER A 188 -12.48 19.29 -0.02
N ALA A 189 -11.57 18.48 0.53
CA ALA A 189 -11.79 17.78 1.79
C ALA A 189 -11.98 18.74 2.98
N GLN A 190 -11.47 19.97 2.88
CA GLN A 190 -11.58 20.99 3.94
C GLN A 190 -12.87 21.80 3.88
N SER A 191 -13.45 21.99 2.68
CA SER A 191 -14.67 22.78 2.52
C SER A 191 -15.95 21.99 2.79
N SER A 192 -15.88 20.65 2.90
CA SER A 192 -17.05 19.77 3.12
C SER A 192 -18.19 20.04 2.13
N ILE A 193 -17.84 20.32 0.87
CA ILE A 193 -18.77 20.58 -0.25
C ILE A 193 -18.54 19.56 -1.37
N LEU A 194 -19.61 18.94 -1.87
CA LEU A 194 -19.59 18.02 -3.02
C LEU A 194 -19.79 18.74 -4.36
N ALA A 195 -20.58 19.82 -4.37
CA ALA A 195 -21.04 20.57 -5.52
C ALA A 195 -21.64 19.71 -6.65
N PRO A 196 -22.66 18.88 -6.38
CA PRO A 196 -23.32 18.11 -7.43
C PRO A 196 -23.96 19.07 -8.45
N LYS A 197 -23.73 18.82 -9.75
CA LYS A 197 -24.33 19.63 -10.81
C LYS A 197 -25.85 19.51 -10.73
N LYS A 198 -26.54 20.64 -10.54
CA LYS A 198 -28.01 20.69 -10.58
C LYS A 198 -28.50 20.52 -12.02
N ARG A 199 -28.77 19.27 -12.40
CA ARG A 199 -29.40 18.81 -13.65
C ARG A 199 -28.54 18.97 -14.92
N TRP A 200 -28.24 17.85 -15.57
CA TRP A 200 -28.10 17.82 -17.03
C TRP A 200 -29.51 17.96 -17.61
N ARG A 201 -30.00 19.20 -17.77
CA ARG A 201 -31.15 19.42 -18.66
C ARG A 201 -30.61 19.23 -20.06
N ALA A 202 -30.99 18.15 -20.74
CA ALA A 202 -30.90 18.11 -22.19
C ALA A 202 -31.71 19.30 -22.72
N GLN A 203 -31.03 20.38 -23.08
CA GLN A 203 -31.61 21.57 -23.69
C GLN A 203 -31.96 21.35 -25.16
N ASN A 204 -32.20 20.09 -25.58
CA ASN A 204 -32.55 19.75 -26.95
C ASN A 204 -33.87 18.99 -26.97
N SER A 205 -34.98 19.72 -26.85
CA SER A 205 -36.26 19.34 -27.46
C SER A 205 -37.24 20.50 -27.42
N ARG A 206 -37.15 21.37 -28.43
CA ARG A 206 -38.21 21.73 -29.39
C ARG A 206 -37.78 22.93 -30.21
#